data_AF-F2F3W2-F1
#
_entry.id   AF-F2F3W2-F1
#
_cell.length_a   1.000
_cell.length_b   1.000
_cell.length_c   1.000
_cell.angle_alpha   90.00
_cell.angle_beta   90.00
_cell.angle_gamma   90.00
#
_symmetry.space_group_name_H-M   'P 1'
#
loop_
_entity.id
_entity.type
_entity.pdbx_description
1 polymer ?
#
loop_
_entity_poly.entity_id
_entity_poly.type
_entity_poly.pdbx_seq_one_letter_code
_entity_poly.pdbx_strand_id
1 'polypeptide(L)'
;MKKSFFTIITLTLLFAMLMPFFSSVNVEARTFPQTSTTDPIKPWTITFNEAVLNDQENLKRIYVQTVDNKKIEISIKLSADLKKVIVLPENQYIFSGTYTLVIPKGFKSSQGQETTEDTSKTFKIEGRYIEDVTATVNPLLTNIIVNGTDDIANVEVSINNANAVKLIPNGTHFSKGFQGLLKGDRLIIRVYDKDNNSLETQAYNVN
;
A
#
# COMPACT_ATOMS: atom_id res chain seq x y z
N MET A 1 33.02 38.91 -51.32
CA MET A 1 31.90 38.67 -50.37
C MET A 1 31.17 37.33 -50.54
N LYS A 2 31.24 36.62 -51.68
CA LYS A 2 30.52 35.33 -51.87
C LYS A 2 31.19 34.10 -51.24
N LYS A 3 32.52 34.11 -51.03
CA LYS A 3 33.25 32.95 -50.48
C LYS A 3 33.11 32.78 -48.95
N SER A 4 33.05 33.87 -48.17
CA SER A 4 32.86 33.77 -46.71
C SER A 4 31.43 33.40 -46.32
N PHE A 5 30.44 33.72 -47.16
CA PHE A 5 29.05 33.35 -46.92
C PHE A 5 28.82 31.83 -47.04
N PHE A 6 29.52 31.17 -47.96
CA PHE A 6 29.43 29.71 -48.14
C PHE A 6 30.13 28.92 -47.01
N THR A 7 31.24 29.44 -46.48
CA THR A 7 31.99 28.80 -45.39
C THR A 7 31.26 28.87 -44.04
N ILE A 8 30.50 29.94 -43.80
CA ILE A 8 29.68 30.08 -42.58
C ILE A 8 28.50 29.10 -42.61
N ILE A 9 27.90 28.87 -43.79
CA ILE A 9 26.78 27.92 -43.97
C ILE A 9 27.23 26.46 -43.78
N THR A 10 28.44 26.09 -44.20
CA THR A 10 28.95 24.72 -44.00
C THR A 10 29.34 24.43 -42.55
N LEU A 11 29.78 25.43 -41.78
CA LEU A 11 30.15 25.25 -40.37
C LEU A 11 28.94 25.12 -39.43
N THR A 12 27.83 25.81 -39.71
CA THR A 12 26.56 25.62 -38.97
C THR A 12 25.90 24.28 -39.29
N LEU A 13 26.02 23.78 -40.52
CA LEU A 13 25.50 22.46 -40.88
C LEU A 13 26.26 21.32 -40.16
N LEU A 14 27.57 21.49 -39.97
CA LEU A 14 28.41 20.53 -39.25
C LEU A 14 28.14 20.52 -37.73
N PHE A 15 27.81 21.68 -37.15
CA PHE A 15 27.45 21.80 -35.74
C PHE A 15 26.03 21.26 -35.45
N ALA A 16 25.09 21.40 -36.39
CA ALA A 16 23.76 20.79 -36.28
C ALA A 16 23.79 19.25 -36.40
N MET A 17 24.78 18.69 -37.10
CA MET A 17 24.97 17.23 -37.23
C MET A 17 25.61 16.58 -35.98
N LEU A 18 26.11 17.40 -35.05
CA LEU A 18 26.72 17.00 -33.79
C LEU A 18 25.78 17.09 -32.58
N MET A 19 24.50 17.44 -32.77
CA MET A 19 23.53 17.28 -31.69
C MET A 19 23.22 15.79 -31.53
N PRO A 20 23.72 15.10 -30.49
CA PRO A 20 23.23 13.77 -30.21
C PRO A 20 21.72 13.89 -30.00
N PHE A 21 20.97 13.10 -30.75
CA PHE A 21 19.59 12.80 -30.42
C PHE A 21 19.61 12.23 -29.01
N PHE A 22 19.37 13.07 -28.00
CA PHE A 22 19.09 12.62 -26.65
C PHE A 22 17.71 11.96 -26.71
N SER A 23 17.68 10.71 -27.16
CA SER A 23 16.53 9.85 -26.98
C SER A 23 16.30 9.78 -25.47
N SER A 24 15.24 10.45 -25.01
CA SER A 24 14.75 10.27 -23.66
C SER A 24 14.41 8.79 -23.52
N VAL A 25 15.24 8.03 -22.83
CA VAL A 25 14.90 6.66 -22.44
C VAL A 25 13.73 6.81 -21.49
N ASN A 26 12.52 6.57 -21.99
CA ASN A 26 11.37 6.33 -21.14
C ASN A 26 11.61 5.00 -20.45
N VAL A 27 12.14 5.07 -19.23
CA VAL A 27 12.25 3.92 -18.34
C VAL A 27 10.94 3.86 -17.57
N GLU A 28 10.08 2.90 -17.93
CA GLU A 28 8.78 2.70 -17.28
C GLU A 28 8.96 1.90 -15.98
N ALA A 29 8.28 2.31 -14.90
CA ALA A 29 8.36 1.62 -13.62
C ALA A 29 7.96 0.14 -13.72
N ARG A 30 8.77 -0.74 -13.14
CA ARG A 30 8.49 -2.17 -13.13
C ARG A 30 7.37 -2.50 -12.16
N THR A 31 6.25 -2.98 -12.68
CA THR A 31 5.10 -3.39 -11.87
C THR A 31 4.90 -4.90 -11.93
N PHE A 32 4.82 -5.54 -10.77
CA PHE A 32 4.51 -6.97 -10.66
C PHE A 32 2.99 -7.21 -10.64
N PRO A 33 2.52 -8.40 -11.06
CA PRO A 33 1.11 -8.76 -10.95
C PRO A 33 0.59 -8.65 -9.53
N GLN A 34 -0.66 -8.19 -9.42
CA GLN A 34 -1.39 -8.14 -8.16
C GLN A 34 -1.60 -9.55 -7.59
N THR A 35 -1.52 -9.67 -6.27
CA THR A 35 -1.78 -10.94 -5.55
C THR A 35 -2.71 -10.73 -4.36
N SER A 36 -3.40 -11.77 -3.92
CA SER A 36 -4.23 -11.74 -2.71
C SER A 36 -3.67 -12.67 -1.64
N THR A 37 -3.90 -12.35 -0.36
CA THR A 37 -3.57 -13.20 0.78
C THR A 37 -4.59 -13.04 1.91
N THR A 38 -4.79 -14.07 2.72
CA THR A 38 -5.64 -14.00 3.92
C THR A 38 -4.82 -13.83 5.20
N ASP A 39 -3.49 -13.66 5.09
CA ASP A 39 -2.57 -13.47 6.21
C ASP A 39 -2.41 -11.97 6.51
N PRO A 40 -2.98 -11.45 7.62
CA PRO A 40 -2.90 -10.03 7.94
C PRO A 40 -1.52 -9.58 8.46
N ILE A 41 -0.60 -10.51 8.73
CA ILE A 41 0.79 -10.21 9.12
C ILE A 41 1.80 -10.65 8.06
N LYS A 42 1.33 -10.87 6.83
CA LYS A 42 2.12 -11.44 5.73
C LYS A 42 3.47 -10.72 5.56
N PRO A 43 4.61 -11.41 5.74
CA PRO A 43 5.91 -10.85 5.39
C PRO A 43 6.12 -10.87 3.87
N TRP A 44 6.80 -9.86 3.35
CA TRP A 44 7.19 -9.79 1.93
C TRP A 44 8.70 -9.95 1.80
N THR A 45 9.14 -10.88 0.94
CA THR A 45 10.56 -11.06 0.63
C THR A 45 10.86 -10.50 -0.74
N ILE A 46 11.77 -9.53 -0.79
CA ILE A 46 12.30 -8.95 -2.02
C ILE A 46 13.66 -9.59 -2.26
N THR A 47 13.88 -10.11 -3.47
CA THR A 47 15.18 -10.68 -3.87
C THR A 47 15.86 -9.75 -4.87
N PHE A 48 17.11 -9.40 -4.58
CA PHE A 48 17.98 -8.62 -5.45
C PHE A 48 19.02 -9.53 -6.10
N ASN A 49 19.47 -9.17 -7.30
CA ASN A 49 20.57 -9.85 -8.00
C ASN A 49 21.93 -9.58 -7.32
N GLU A 50 22.06 -8.42 -6.66
CA GLU A 50 23.23 -7.97 -5.90
C GLU A 50 22.92 -7.77 -4.42
N ALA A 51 23.97 -7.76 -3.60
CA ALA A 51 23.85 -7.43 -2.18
C ALA A 51 23.46 -5.95 -2.01
N VAL A 52 22.43 -5.67 -1.20
CA VAL A 52 21.96 -4.31 -0.93
C VAL A 52 22.90 -3.56 0.00
N LEU A 53 22.91 -2.23 -0.07
CA LEU A 53 23.62 -1.41 0.92
C LEU A 53 22.90 -1.51 2.28
N ASN A 54 23.56 -2.11 3.26
CA ASN A 54 23.08 -2.23 4.64
C ASN A 54 23.26 -0.91 5.41
N ASP A 55 22.52 0.10 4.97
CA ASP A 55 22.45 1.42 5.56
C ASP A 55 20.98 1.75 5.90
N GLN A 56 20.75 2.34 7.06
CA GLN A 56 19.39 2.58 7.55
C GLN A 56 18.61 3.55 6.65
N GLU A 57 19.27 4.59 6.11
CA GLU A 57 18.62 5.56 5.23
C GLU A 57 18.30 4.93 3.87
N ASN A 58 19.16 4.05 3.35
CA ASN A 58 18.85 3.27 2.16
C ASN A 58 17.65 2.32 2.40
N LEU A 59 17.63 1.58 3.51
CA LEU A 59 16.56 0.62 3.82
C LEU A 59 15.19 1.29 4.03
N LYS A 60 15.14 2.44 4.71
CA LYS A 60 13.92 3.25 4.91
C LYS A 60 13.26 3.72 3.61
N ARG A 61 13.95 3.65 2.47
CA ARG A 61 13.38 3.96 1.15
C ARG A 61 12.38 2.92 0.69
N ILE A 62 12.46 1.67 1.17
CA ILE A 62 11.43 0.67 0.90
C ILE A 62 10.23 0.99 1.78
N TYR A 63 9.03 1.00 1.21
CA TYR A 63 7.82 1.28 1.97
C TYR A 63 6.61 0.50 1.43
N VAL A 64 5.60 0.37 2.27
CA VAL A 64 4.27 -0.10 1.89
C VAL A 64 3.29 1.04 2.10
N GLN A 65 2.37 1.22 1.15
CA GLN A 65 1.33 2.25 1.22
C GLN A 65 -0.05 1.70 0.89
N THR A 66 -1.10 2.37 1.36
CA THR A 66 -2.49 2.11 0.95
C THR A 66 -2.79 2.73 -0.42
N VAL A 67 -3.96 2.43 -0.97
CA VAL A 67 -4.50 3.08 -2.19
C VAL A 67 -4.56 4.61 -2.11
N ASP A 68 -4.68 5.15 -0.90
CA ASP A 68 -4.71 6.60 -0.63
C ASP A 68 -3.29 7.20 -0.50
N ASN A 69 -2.24 6.46 -0.87
CA ASN A 69 -0.83 6.81 -0.71
C ASN A 69 -0.38 7.04 0.74
N LYS A 70 -1.15 6.57 1.73
CA LYS A 70 -0.74 6.60 3.13
C LYS A 70 0.25 5.47 3.40
N LYS A 71 1.48 5.81 3.80
CA LYS A 71 2.48 4.82 4.24
C LYS A 71 2.03 4.15 5.53
N ILE A 72 2.29 2.84 5.62
CA ILE A 72 2.14 2.09 6.86
C ILE A 72 3.52 1.83 7.49
N GLU A 73 3.53 1.60 8.80
CA GLU A 73 4.74 1.25 9.53
C GLU A 73 5.19 -0.17 9.20
N ILE A 74 6.48 -0.32 8.90
CA ILE A 74 7.12 -1.58 8.54
C ILE A 74 8.48 -1.68 9.24
N SER A 75 8.86 -2.91 9.55
CA SER A 75 10.22 -3.26 9.93
C SER A 75 10.91 -4.03 8.80
N ILE A 76 12.23 -3.91 8.73
CA ILE A 76 13.04 -4.53 7.68
C ILE A 76 14.08 -5.46 8.32
N LYS A 77 14.23 -6.66 7.74
CA LYS A 77 15.33 -7.59 8.03
C LYS A 77 16.08 -7.94 6.75
N LEU A 78 17.38 -8.14 6.86
CA LEU A 78 18.21 -8.60 5.75
C LEU A 78 18.58 -10.08 5.93
N SER A 79 18.70 -10.79 4.82
CA SER A 79 19.38 -12.10 4.82
C SER A 79 20.88 -11.94 5.06
N ALA A 80 21.55 -13.02 5.47
CA ALA A 80 22.99 -13.02 5.73
C ALA A 80 23.85 -12.63 4.50
N ASP A 81 23.38 -12.95 3.29
CA ASP A 81 24.04 -12.59 2.03
C ASP A 81 23.68 -11.18 1.52
N LEU A 82 22.83 -10.45 2.26
CA LEU A 82 22.31 -9.12 1.93
C LEU A 82 21.58 -9.05 0.58
N LYS A 83 21.22 -10.19 -0.03
CA LYS A 83 20.49 -10.22 -1.31
C LYS A 83 18.98 -10.27 -1.13
N LYS A 84 18.50 -10.45 0.10
CA LYS A 84 17.07 -10.47 0.41
C LYS A 84 16.73 -9.44 1.47
N VAL A 85 15.70 -8.65 1.17
CA VAL A 85 15.06 -7.76 2.12
C VAL A 85 13.72 -8.38 2.51
N ILE A 86 13.51 -8.59 3.80
CA ILE A 86 12.27 -9.09 4.38
C ILE A 86 11.56 -7.91 5.02
N VAL A 87 10.42 -7.53 4.44
CA VAL A 87 9.53 -6.47 4.92
C VAL A 87 8.45 -7.10 5.79
N LEU A 88 8.35 -6.65 7.04
CA LEU A 88 7.33 -7.09 7.97
C LEU A 88 6.45 -5.89 8.35
N PRO A 89 5.12 -6.01 8.31
CA PRO A 89 4.26 -4.95 8.83
C PRO A 89 4.40 -4.86 10.36
N GLU A 90 4.47 -3.65 10.92
CA GLU A 90 4.52 -3.49 12.39
C GLU A 90 3.15 -3.69 13.03
N ASN A 91 2.09 -3.36 12.27
CA ASN A 91 0.70 -3.57 12.64
C ASN A 91 0.02 -4.46 11.59
N GLN A 92 -0.98 -5.25 11.99
CA GLN A 92 -1.75 -6.07 11.05
C GLN A 92 -2.29 -5.22 9.89
N TYR A 93 -2.18 -5.75 8.67
CA TYR A 93 -2.90 -5.19 7.54
C TYR A 93 -4.41 -5.29 7.77
N ILE A 94 -5.15 -4.31 7.25
CA ILE A 94 -6.60 -4.27 7.29
C ILE A 94 -7.11 -5.19 6.18
N PHE A 95 -8.00 -6.10 6.54
CA PHE A 95 -8.72 -6.98 5.64
C PHE A 95 -9.57 -6.19 4.65
N SER A 96 -9.75 -6.77 3.47
CA SER A 96 -10.23 -6.11 2.25
C SER A 96 -9.40 -4.90 1.79
N GLY A 97 -8.30 -4.57 2.49
CA GLY A 97 -7.39 -3.50 2.13
C GLY A 97 -6.49 -3.87 0.96
N THR A 98 -6.25 -2.89 0.09
CA THR A 98 -5.27 -2.98 -1.00
C THR A 98 -4.05 -2.13 -0.68
N TYR A 99 -2.88 -2.73 -0.86
CA TYR A 99 -1.59 -2.16 -0.49
C TYR A 99 -0.61 -2.28 -1.65
N THR A 100 0.37 -1.38 -1.69
CA THR A 100 1.46 -1.41 -2.67
C THR A 100 2.79 -1.38 -1.93
N LEU A 101 3.60 -2.44 -2.12
CA LEU A 101 5.01 -2.47 -1.74
C LEU A 101 5.82 -1.76 -2.83
N VAL A 102 6.67 -0.82 -2.44
CA VAL A 102 7.46 0.00 -3.37
C VAL A 102 8.94 -0.02 -3.01
N ILE A 103 9.77 -0.21 -4.04
CA ILE A 103 11.20 0.03 -4.02
C ILE A 103 11.45 1.19 -4.99
N PRO A 104 11.79 2.39 -4.50
CA PRO A 104 11.95 3.54 -5.37
C PRO A 104 13.24 3.44 -6.19
N LYS A 105 13.29 4.18 -7.29
CA LYS A 105 14.50 4.55 -8.01
C LYS A 105 15.56 5.09 -7.05
N GLY A 106 16.83 4.83 -7.35
CA GLY A 106 17.95 5.28 -6.52
C GLY A 106 18.17 4.43 -5.26
N PHE A 107 17.51 3.27 -5.15
CA PHE A 107 17.80 2.31 -4.09
C PHE A 107 19.16 1.65 -4.35
N LYS A 108 20.03 1.64 -3.34
CA LYS A 108 21.46 1.35 -3.51
C LYS A 108 21.84 -0.10 -3.23
N SER A 109 22.70 -0.65 -4.08
CA SER A 109 23.48 -1.85 -3.81
C SER A 109 24.72 -1.52 -2.96
N SER A 110 25.30 -2.54 -2.34
CA SER A 110 26.56 -2.45 -1.59
C SER A 110 27.75 -1.99 -2.44
N GLN A 111 27.66 -2.12 -3.76
CA GLN A 111 28.65 -1.66 -4.73
C GLN A 111 28.40 -0.23 -5.21
N GLY A 112 27.38 0.45 -4.69
CA GLY A 112 27.00 1.82 -5.06
C GLY A 112 26.17 1.92 -6.34
N GLN A 113 25.77 0.79 -6.94
CA GLN A 113 24.82 0.80 -8.06
C GLN A 113 23.41 1.15 -7.55
N GLU A 114 22.62 1.78 -8.42
CA GLU A 114 21.28 2.25 -8.07
C GLU A 114 20.21 1.62 -8.96
N THR A 115 19.04 1.36 -8.39
CA THR A 115 17.84 1.05 -9.20
C THR A 115 17.56 2.22 -10.14
N THR A 116 17.35 1.93 -11.42
CA THR A 116 17.11 2.96 -12.44
C THR A 116 15.67 3.45 -12.48
N GLU A 117 14.76 2.69 -11.86
CA GLU A 117 13.31 2.88 -11.90
C GLU A 117 12.66 2.44 -10.60
N ASP A 118 11.42 2.89 -10.38
CA ASP A 118 10.58 2.39 -9.32
C ASP A 118 10.15 0.96 -9.64
N THR A 119 10.12 0.11 -8.62
CA THR A 119 9.58 -1.24 -8.69
C THR A 119 8.48 -1.40 -7.66
N SER A 120 7.32 -1.90 -8.08
CA SER A 120 6.17 -2.02 -7.19
C SER A 120 5.44 -3.36 -7.32
N LYS A 121 4.76 -3.76 -6.24
CA LYS A 121 3.85 -4.88 -6.20
C LYS A 121 2.61 -4.55 -5.39
N THR A 122 1.45 -4.62 -6.04
CA THR A 122 0.15 -4.47 -5.38
C THR A 122 -0.30 -5.81 -4.77
N PHE A 123 -0.90 -5.77 -3.60
CA PHE A 123 -1.53 -6.92 -2.98
C PHE A 123 -2.80 -6.55 -2.20
N LYS A 124 -3.73 -7.51 -2.11
CA LYS A 124 -4.97 -7.38 -1.34
C LYS A 124 -4.98 -8.35 -0.17
N ILE A 125 -5.49 -7.89 0.96
CA ILE A 125 -5.79 -8.76 2.11
C ILE A 125 -7.25 -9.18 2.02
N GLU A 126 -7.54 -10.46 1.94
CA GLU A 126 -8.91 -10.98 1.82
C GLU A 126 -9.50 -11.29 3.20
N GLY A 127 -10.69 -10.76 3.48
CA GLY A 127 -11.46 -11.03 4.71
C GLY A 127 -11.86 -12.50 4.83
N ARG A 128 -12.05 -12.97 6.07
CA ARG A 128 -12.45 -14.35 6.39
C ARG A 128 -13.68 -14.42 7.28
N TYR A 129 -13.81 -13.52 8.25
CA TYR A 129 -14.79 -13.59 9.32
C TYR A 129 -15.97 -12.65 9.09
N ILE A 130 -15.74 -11.49 8.46
CA ILE A 130 -16.81 -10.54 8.14
C ILE A 130 -17.40 -10.92 6.78
N GLU A 131 -18.69 -11.26 6.78
CA GLU A 131 -19.43 -11.67 5.57
C GLU A 131 -20.08 -10.48 4.88
N ASP A 132 -20.67 -9.56 5.66
CA ASP A 132 -21.32 -8.37 5.15
C ASP A 132 -21.27 -7.20 6.14
N VAL A 133 -21.22 -5.99 5.59
CA VAL A 133 -21.33 -4.75 6.34
C VAL A 133 -22.36 -3.86 5.66
N THR A 134 -23.39 -3.50 6.43
CA THR A 134 -24.41 -2.56 5.99
C THR A 134 -24.39 -1.32 6.88
N ALA A 135 -24.23 -0.15 6.28
CA ALA A 135 -24.43 1.14 6.94
C ALA A 135 -25.14 2.09 5.96
N THR A 136 -26.46 2.12 6.05
CA THR A 136 -27.32 2.97 5.21
C THR A 136 -27.67 4.25 5.95
N VAL A 137 -27.26 5.40 5.40
CA VAL A 137 -27.48 6.71 6.04
C VAL A 137 -28.97 6.94 6.33
N ASN A 138 -29.26 7.33 7.57
CA ASN A 138 -30.57 7.80 7.98
C ASN A 138 -30.43 9.16 8.71
N PRO A 139 -31.26 10.17 8.40
CA PRO A 139 -31.17 11.52 8.98
C PRO A 139 -31.25 11.58 10.51
N LEU A 140 -31.87 10.58 11.15
CA LEU A 140 -32.01 10.53 12.60
C LEU A 140 -30.96 9.60 13.22
N LEU A 141 -30.87 8.37 12.71
CA LEU A 141 -30.03 7.33 13.29
C LEU A 141 -29.63 6.29 12.23
N THR A 142 -28.35 6.28 11.86
CA THR A 142 -27.79 5.28 10.93
C THR A 142 -27.47 4.00 11.69
N ASN A 143 -28.08 2.89 11.30
CA ASN A 143 -27.73 1.58 11.85
C ASN A 143 -26.53 1.01 11.10
N ILE A 144 -25.48 0.70 11.85
CA ILE A 144 -24.40 -0.14 11.36
C ILE A 144 -24.73 -1.57 11.72
N ILE A 145 -24.71 -2.46 10.73
CA ILE A 145 -24.93 -3.89 10.85
C ILE A 145 -23.70 -4.59 10.29
N VAL A 146 -23.16 -5.52 11.07
CA VAL A 146 -22.06 -6.40 10.67
C VAL A 146 -22.55 -7.83 10.81
N ASN A 147 -22.51 -8.57 9.71
CA ASN A 147 -22.77 -10.00 9.68
C ASN A 147 -21.44 -10.73 9.53
N GLY A 148 -21.24 -11.81 10.28
CA GLY A 148 -20.03 -12.61 10.17
C GLY A 148 -20.20 -14.03 10.67
N THR A 149 -19.09 -14.75 10.80
CA THR A 149 -19.11 -16.17 11.17
C THR A 149 -19.38 -16.39 12.66
N ASP A 150 -19.69 -17.64 13.02
CA ASP A 150 -19.89 -18.07 14.42
C ASP A 150 -18.65 -17.91 15.31
N ASP A 151 -17.47 -17.69 14.73
CA ASP A 151 -16.22 -17.48 15.47
C ASP A 151 -16.15 -16.07 16.10
N ILE A 152 -16.98 -15.13 15.61
CA ILE A 152 -17.03 -13.76 16.14
C ILE A 152 -17.88 -13.73 17.40
N ALA A 153 -17.30 -13.26 18.50
CA ALA A 153 -18.02 -13.01 19.74
C ALA A 153 -18.31 -11.52 19.97
N ASN A 154 -17.43 -10.64 19.49
CA ASN A 154 -17.55 -9.20 19.70
C ASN A 154 -17.20 -8.42 18.42
N VAL A 155 -17.92 -7.33 18.19
CA VAL A 155 -17.64 -6.38 17.11
C VAL A 155 -17.54 -4.96 17.66
N GLU A 156 -16.49 -4.26 17.28
CA GLU A 156 -16.25 -2.85 17.58
C GLU A 156 -16.16 -2.04 16.31
N VAL A 157 -16.72 -0.84 16.33
CA VAL A 157 -16.64 0.09 15.20
C VAL A 157 -16.08 1.42 15.67
N SER A 158 -15.04 1.90 14.98
CA SER A 158 -14.56 3.29 15.10
C SER A 158 -14.86 4.07 13.83
N ILE A 159 -15.38 5.29 13.98
CA ILE A 159 -15.73 6.19 12.87
C ILE A 159 -14.59 7.21 12.70
N ASN A 160 -14.04 7.35 11.50
CA ASN A 160 -12.96 8.30 11.19
C ASN A 160 -11.76 8.23 12.15
N ASN A 161 -11.46 7.02 12.65
CA ASN A 161 -10.43 6.73 13.67
C ASN A 161 -10.70 7.32 15.08
N ALA A 162 -11.96 7.64 15.41
CA ALA A 162 -12.37 7.99 16.76
C ALA A 162 -12.40 6.76 17.70
N ASN A 163 -12.84 6.96 18.95
CA ASN A 163 -13.01 5.88 19.91
C ASN A 163 -13.95 4.79 19.37
N ALA A 164 -13.56 3.54 19.57
CA ALA A 164 -14.34 2.40 19.13
C ALA A 164 -15.57 2.18 20.02
N VAL A 165 -16.67 1.77 19.40
CA VAL A 165 -17.93 1.48 20.06
C VAL A 165 -18.32 0.03 19.79
N LYS A 166 -18.58 -0.75 20.84
CA LYS A 166 -19.10 -2.11 20.72
C LYS A 166 -20.51 -2.11 20.13
N LEU A 167 -20.72 -2.99 19.15
CA LEU A 167 -22.03 -3.32 18.61
C LEU A 167 -22.74 -4.31 19.53
N ILE A 168 -24.07 -4.37 19.42
CA ILE A 168 -24.91 -5.28 20.20
C ILE A 168 -25.00 -6.61 19.43
N PRO A 169 -24.59 -7.74 20.03
CA PRO A 169 -24.64 -9.05 19.40
C PRO A 169 -26.06 -9.65 19.42
N ASN A 170 -26.40 -10.37 18.36
CA ASN A 170 -27.57 -11.25 18.25
C ASN A 170 -27.21 -12.45 17.35
N GLY A 171 -26.56 -13.45 17.93
CA GLY A 171 -25.91 -14.53 17.16
C GLY A 171 -24.78 -13.96 16.30
N THR A 172 -24.79 -14.30 15.02
CA THR A 172 -23.85 -13.81 14.00
C THR A 172 -24.10 -12.37 13.51
N HIS A 173 -25.13 -11.71 14.05
CA HIS A 173 -25.54 -10.37 13.64
C HIS A 173 -25.19 -9.36 14.73
N PHE A 174 -24.45 -8.33 14.37
CA PHE A 174 -24.01 -7.28 15.30
C PHE A 174 -24.50 -5.93 14.83
N SER A 175 -25.17 -5.16 15.69
CA SER A 175 -25.71 -3.87 15.26
C SER A 175 -25.72 -2.80 16.34
N LYS A 176 -25.66 -1.54 15.90
CA LYS A 176 -25.91 -0.37 16.75
C LYS A 176 -26.27 0.84 15.90
N GLY A 177 -27.15 1.69 16.43
CA GLY A 177 -27.48 2.98 15.85
C GLY A 177 -26.44 4.05 16.20
N PHE A 178 -26.07 4.87 15.22
CA PHE A 178 -25.14 5.98 15.33
C PHE A 178 -25.79 7.26 14.78
N GLN A 179 -25.69 8.34 15.54
CA GLN A 179 -26.16 9.65 15.11
C GLN A 179 -25.06 10.39 14.36
N GLY A 180 -25.44 11.12 13.32
CA GLY A 180 -24.53 12.03 12.60
C GLY A 180 -23.55 11.36 11.64
N LEU A 181 -23.73 10.09 11.29
CA LEU A 181 -22.97 9.46 10.21
C LEU A 181 -23.38 10.05 8.86
N LEU A 182 -22.37 10.42 8.08
CA LEU A 182 -22.53 10.98 6.74
C LEU A 182 -22.07 9.96 5.71
N LYS A 183 -22.65 10.05 4.50
CA LYS A 183 -22.16 9.31 3.35
C LYS A 183 -20.68 9.64 3.13
N GLY A 184 -19.87 8.60 2.97
CA GLY A 184 -18.41 8.72 2.83
C GLY A 184 -17.63 8.66 4.14
N ASP A 185 -18.28 8.66 5.31
CA ASP A 185 -17.59 8.40 6.57
C ASP A 185 -16.92 7.02 6.54
N ARG A 186 -15.69 6.96 7.08
CA ARG A 186 -14.90 5.74 7.10
C ARG A 186 -15.09 5.02 8.43
N LEU A 187 -15.65 3.81 8.36
CA LEU A 187 -15.74 2.87 9.46
C LEU A 187 -14.50 1.96 9.50
N ILE A 188 -13.99 1.72 10.69
CA ILE A 188 -13.04 0.62 10.96
C ILE A 188 -13.74 -0.36 11.88
N ILE A 189 -14.00 -1.55 11.36
CA ILE A 189 -14.72 -2.63 12.03
C ILE A 189 -13.69 -3.63 12.51
N ARG A 190 -13.68 -3.94 13.81
CA ARG A 190 -12.80 -4.92 14.43
C ARG A 190 -13.65 -6.03 15.02
N VAL A 191 -13.34 -7.26 14.67
CA VAL A 191 -14.05 -8.44 15.15
C VAL A 191 -13.12 -9.30 15.98
N TYR A 192 -13.64 -9.82 17.09
CA TYR A 192 -12.86 -10.54 18.10
C TYR A 192 -13.53 -11.87 18.45
N ASP A 193 -12.73 -12.84 18.85
CA ASP A 193 -13.20 -14.10 19.40
C ASP A 193 -13.71 -13.93 20.85
N LYS A 194 -14.18 -15.04 21.44
CA LYS A 194 -14.68 -15.11 22.83
C LYS A 194 -13.62 -14.76 23.89
N ASP A 195 -12.34 -14.92 23.55
CA ASP A 195 -11.20 -14.65 24.42
C ASP A 195 -10.66 -13.22 24.18
N ASN A 196 -11.38 -12.42 23.38
CA ASN A 196 -11.07 -11.04 23.02
C ASN A 196 -9.77 -10.89 22.19
N ASN A 197 -9.36 -11.94 21.47
CA ASN A 197 -8.31 -11.86 20.47
C ASN A 197 -8.87 -11.27 19.17
N SER A 198 -8.10 -10.38 18.52
CA SER A 198 -8.48 -9.80 17.23
C SER A 198 -8.45 -10.87 16.14
N LEU A 199 -9.58 -11.09 15.48
CA LEU A 199 -9.73 -12.01 14.36
C LEU A 199 -9.53 -11.30 13.03
N GLU A 200 -10.23 -10.17 12.84
CA GLU A 200 -10.20 -9.40 11.60
C GLU A 200 -10.50 -7.92 11.85
N THR A 201 -9.87 -7.06 11.05
CA THR A 201 -10.17 -5.63 10.98
C THR A 201 -10.44 -5.26 9.53
N GLN A 202 -11.60 -4.66 9.24
CA GLN A 202 -12.00 -4.24 7.89
C GLN A 202 -12.35 -2.74 7.87
N ALA A 203 -12.05 -2.07 6.76
CA ALA A 203 -12.49 -0.69 6.51
C ALA A 203 -13.71 -0.68 5.59
N TYR A 204 -14.71 0.13 5.92
CA TYR A 204 -15.94 0.29 5.15
C TYR A 204 -16.31 1.77 5.03
N ASN A 205 -16.75 2.22 3.86
CA ASN A 205 -17.26 3.58 3.69
C ASN A 205 -18.79 3.57 3.70
N VAL A 206 -19.38 4.44 4.52
CA VAL A 206 -20.84 4.59 4.61
C VAL A 206 -21.40 5.02 3.25
N ASN A 207 -22.46 4.32 2.79
CA ASN A 207 -23.05 4.50 1.46
C ASN A 207 -24.26 5.43 1.45
#